data_AF-A0A1U7WJZ8-F1
#
_entry.id   AF-A0A1U7WJZ8-F1
#
_cell.length_a   1.000
_cell.length_b   1.000
_cell.length_c   1.000
_cell.angle_alpha   90.00
_cell.angle_beta   90.00
_cell.angle_gamma   90.00
#
_symmetry.space_group_name_H-M   'P 1'
#
loop_
_entity.id
_entity.type
_entity.pdbx_description
1 polymer ?
#
loop_
_entity_poly.entity_id
_entity_poly.type
_entity_poly.pdbx_seq_one_letter_code
_entity_poly.pdbx_strand_id
1 'polypeptide(L)'
;MSEDILAFSEEYFKNLTRPHNDALVISFLINNVQIKRVLIDPGCSDNVIRSKVVEQLGLVDQIVPTSRVLNGFNMAGEATKGEITLPVNISGSVQDAKFHVIGGEMRYNALLGRPWIHNMREVPSTLHQMMKFPIKDGINTVH
;
A
#
# COMPACT_ATOMS: atom_id res chain seq x y z
N MET A 1 -3.65 -4.20 30.20
CA MET A 1 -4.06 -3.78 28.83
C MET A 1 -4.47 -5.05 28.12
N SER A 2 -5.68 -5.13 27.56
CA SER A 2 -6.01 -6.26 26.68
C SER A 2 -5.07 -6.20 25.48
N GLU A 3 -4.38 -7.29 25.18
CA GLU A 3 -3.79 -7.45 23.85
C GLU A 3 -4.97 -7.61 22.89
N ASP A 4 -5.24 -6.59 22.08
CA ASP A 4 -6.24 -6.72 21.03
C ASP A 4 -5.76 -7.78 20.04
N ILE A 5 -6.41 -8.96 20.08
CA ILE A 5 -6.06 -10.10 19.25
C ILE A 5 -6.47 -9.82 17.82
N LEU A 6 -5.49 -9.72 16.92
CA LEU A 6 -5.71 -9.63 15.49
C LEU A 6 -5.85 -11.05 14.92
N ALA A 7 -7.10 -11.45 14.66
CA ALA A 7 -7.44 -12.74 14.07
C ALA A 7 -8.31 -12.59 12.82
N PHE A 8 -8.18 -13.56 11.90
CA PHE A 8 -9.04 -13.72 10.74
C PHE A 8 -9.93 -14.96 10.96
N SER A 9 -11.22 -14.88 10.62
CA SER A 9 -12.18 -15.96 10.82
C SER A 9 -12.78 -16.43 9.50
N GLU A 10 -13.28 -17.68 9.48
CA GLU A 10 -13.90 -18.25 8.28
C GLU A 10 -15.24 -17.56 7.90
N GLU A 11 -15.82 -16.79 8.80
CA GLU A 11 -17.07 -16.07 8.50
C GLU A 11 -16.88 -15.00 7.40
N TYR A 12 -15.65 -14.52 7.22
CA TYR A 12 -15.32 -13.53 6.21
C TYR A 12 -15.36 -14.08 4.77
N PHE A 13 -15.41 -15.39 4.59
CA PHE A 13 -15.46 -16.00 3.28
C PHE A 13 -16.86 -16.02 2.64
N LYS A 14 -17.91 -15.66 3.38
CA LYS A 14 -19.30 -15.71 2.88
C LYS A 14 -19.51 -14.94 1.58
N ASN A 15 -18.68 -13.92 1.32
CA ASN A 15 -18.77 -13.06 0.14
C ASN A 15 -17.66 -13.31 -0.90
N LEU A 16 -16.76 -14.28 -0.65
CA LEU A 16 -15.62 -14.56 -1.53
C LEU A 16 -15.91 -15.75 -2.45
N THR A 17 -15.66 -15.57 -3.75
CA THR A 17 -15.67 -16.69 -4.70
C THR A 17 -14.46 -17.57 -4.44
N ARG A 18 -14.67 -18.88 -4.25
CA ARG A 18 -13.62 -19.85 -3.94
C ARG A 18 -13.53 -20.94 -5.03
N PRO A 19 -12.32 -21.42 -5.38
CA PRO A 19 -11.01 -20.92 -4.94
C PRO A 19 -10.60 -19.63 -5.66
N HIS A 20 -9.73 -18.83 -5.05
CA HIS A 20 -9.11 -17.65 -5.67
C HIS A 20 -7.63 -17.56 -5.32
N ASN A 21 -6.87 -16.82 -6.14
CA ASN A 21 -5.45 -16.50 -5.91
C ASN A 21 -5.21 -14.99 -6.09
N ASP A 22 -6.24 -14.19 -5.81
CA ASP A 22 -6.24 -12.77 -6.08
C ASP A 22 -5.25 -12.02 -5.17
N ALA A 23 -4.61 -11.00 -5.74
CA ALA A 23 -3.76 -10.10 -4.98
C ALA A 23 -4.61 -9.21 -4.06
N LEU A 24 -4.08 -8.83 -2.90
CA LEU A 24 -4.75 -7.88 -2.01
C LEU A 24 -4.58 -6.46 -2.57
N VAL A 25 -5.68 -5.88 -3.07
CA VAL A 25 -5.68 -4.60 -3.76
C VAL A 25 -6.72 -3.69 -3.14
N ILE A 26 -6.28 -2.55 -2.60
CA ILE A 26 -7.13 -1.60 -1.90
C ILE A 26 -7.21 -0.25 -2.62
N SER A 27 -7.94 0.67 -2.01
CA SER A 27 -7.88 2.10 -2.32
C SER A 27 -7.60 2.89 -1.04
N PHE A 28 -6.86 4.00 -1.15
CA PHE A 28 -6.63 4.93 -0.05
C PHE A 28 -6.81 6.37 -0.50
N LEU A 29 -6.79 7.32 0.44
CA LEU A 29 -6.82 8.75 0.14
C LEU A 29 -5.43 9.39 0.31
N ILE A 30 -5.06 10.27 -0.61
CA ILE A 30 -3.98 11.25 -0.42
C ILE A 30 -4.59 12.63 -0.69
N ASN A 31 -4.50 13.55 0.27
CA ASN A 31 -5.09 14.89 0.16
C ASN A 31 -6.56 14.86 -0.32
N ASN A 32 -7.37 13.95 0.24
CA ASN A 32 -8.77 13.70 -0.13
C ASN A 32 -9.01 13.17 -1.56
N VAL A 33 -7.95 12.85 -2.31
CA VAL A 33 -8.04 12.20 -3.63
C VAL A 33 -7.92 10.69 -3.47
N GLN A 34 -8.87 9.94 -4.01
CA GLN A 34 -8.87 8.49 -3.94
C GLN A 34 -7.90 7.87 -4.95
N ILE A 35 -6.88 7.19 -4.43
CA ILE A 35 -5.96 6.37 -5.21
C ILE A 35 -6.47 4.94 -5.19
N LYS A 36 -6.94 4.48 -6.34
CA LYS A 36 -7.45 3.11 -6.54
C LYS A 36 -6.34 2.17 -6.97
N ARG A 37 -6.59 0.86 -6.93
CA ARG A 37 -5.68 -0.18 -7.44
C ARG A 37 -4.29 -0.08 -6.79
N VAL A 38 -4.26 -0.07 -5.45
CA VAL A 38 -3.04 -0.07 -4.66
C VAL A 38 -2.75 -1.49 -4.21
N LEU A 39 -1.60 -2.03 -4.57
CA LEU A 39 -1.18 -3.37 -4.14
C LEU A 39 -0.61 -3.32 -2.71
N ILE A 40 -1.06 -4.23 -1.84
CA ILE A 40 -0.38 -4.51 -0.57
C ILE A 40 0.60 -5.66 -0.81
N ASP A 41 1.90 -5.42 -0.67
CA ASP A 41 2.94 -6.40 -1.00
C ASP A 41 3.96 -6.54 0.14
N PRO A 42 3.79 -7.54 1.03
CA PRO A 42 4.78 -7.88 2.06
C PRO A 42 6.14 -8.31 1.51
N GLY A 43 6.20 -8.75 0.25
CA GLY A 43 7.43 -9.12 -0.43
C GLY A 43 8.30 -7.92 -0.79
N CYS A 44 7.71 -6.73 -0.91
CA CYS A 44 8.45 -5.54 -1.33
C CYS A 44 9.13 -4.82 -0.16
N SER A 45 10.39 -4.43 -0.33
CA SER A 45 11.17 -3.62 0.63
C SER A 45 10.81 -2.14 0.62
N ASP A 46 10.06 -1.70 -0.38
CA ASP A 46 9.89 -0.30 -0.71
C ASP A 46 8.41 0.00 -0.99
N ASN A 47 7.95 1.21 -0.69
CA ASN A 47 6.68 1.67 -1.25
C ASN A 47 6.97 2.31 -2.61
N VAL A 48 6.08 2.09 -3.58
CA VAL A 48 6.26 2.58 -4.95
C VAL A 48 5.01 3.31 -5.40
N ILE A 49 5.16 4.43 -6.08
CA ILE A 49 4.04 5.17 -6.68
C ILE A 49 4.36 5.52 -8.13
N ARG A 50 3.36 5.38 -9.02
CA ARG A 50 3.56 5.79 -10.41
C ARG A 50 3.65 7.31 -10.50
N SER A 51 4.61 7.79 -11.29
CA SER A 51 4.75 9.22 -11.57
C SER A 51 3.47 9.86 -12.12
N LYS A 52 2.70 9.15 -12.96
CA LYS A 52 1.38 9.59 -13.44
C LYS A 52 0.41 9.95 -12.30
N VAL A 53 0.47 9.24 -11.17
CA VAL A 53 -0.36 9.54 -9.99
C VAL A 53 0.10 10.83 -9.32
N VAL A 54 1.41 11.02 -9.17
CA VAL A 54 2.00 12.24 -8.61
C VAL A 54 1.70 13.47 -9.49
N GLU A 55 1.75 13.29 -10.82
CA GLU A 55 1.37 14.28 -11.82
C GLU A 55 -0.11 14.67 -11.70
N GLN A 56 -1.00 13.68 -11.57
CA GLN A 56 -2.45 13.92 -11.37
C GLN A 56 -2.77 14.61 -10.04
N LEU A 57 -1.96 14.39 -9.01
CA LEU A 57 -2.08 15.08 -7.73
C LEU A 57 -1.50 16.50 -7.75
N GLY A 58 -0.77 16.88 -8.81
CA GLY A 58 -0.08 18.18 -8.89
C GLY A 58 1.09 18.31 -7.93
N LEU A 59 1.75 17.20 -7.58
CA LEU A 59 2.80 17.14 -6.55
C LEU A 59 4.20 16.88 -7.12
N VAL A 60 4.41 17.10 -8.42
CA VAL A 60 5.68 16.83 -9.10
C VAL A 60 6.84 17.62 -8.48
N ASP A 61 6.58 18.87 -8.09
CA ASP A 61 7.59 19.75 -7.48
C ASP A 61 8.00 19.33 -6.06
N GLN A 62 7.30 18.36 -5.47
CA GLN A 62 7.63 17.80 -4.15
C GLN A 62 8.49 16.53 -4.26
N ILE A 63 8.77 16.04 -5.48
CA ILE A 63 9.65 14.91 -5.69
C ILE A 63 11.08 15.35 -5.38
N VAL A 64 11.71 14.68 -4.41
CA VAL A 64 13.13 14.83 -4.11
C VAL A 64 13.93 13.95 -5.06
N PRO A 65 14.78 14.51 -5.94
CA PRO A 65 15.59 13.71 -6.85
C PRO A 65 16.51 12.77 -6.08
N THR A 66 16.50 11.50 -6.46
CA THR A 66 17.44 10.50 -5.94
C THR A 66 17.78 9.50 -7.04
N SER A 67 19.04 9.05 -7.06
CA SER A 67 19.52 8.06 -8.01
C SER A 67 19.44 6.68 -7.37
N ARG A 68 18.31 5.99 -7.57
CA ARG A 68 18.11 4.61 -7.13
C ARG A 68 17.52 3.76 -8.25
N VAL A 69 17.92 2.50 -8.30
CA VAL A 69 17.30 1.47 -9.13
C VAL A 69 16.58 0.49 -8.20
N LEU A 70 15.30 0.28 -8.43
CA LEU A 70 14.51 -0.75 -7.75
C LEU A 70 14.61 -2.04 -8.56
N ASN A 71 14.99 -3.13 -7.91
CA ASN A 71 15.13 -4.43 -8.57
C ASN A 71 13.93 -5.32 -8.23
N GLY A 72 13.25 -5.80 -9.27
CA GLY A 72 12.19 -6.79 -9.14
C GLY A 72 12.72 -8.21 -8.93
N PHE A 73 11.80 -9.17 -8.80
CA PHE A 73 12.12 -10.59 -8.58
C PHE A 73 13.07 -11.17 -9.63
N ASN A 74 12.88 -10.82 -10.91
CA ASN A 74 13.72 -11.26 -12.02
C ASN A 74 14.98 -10.39 -12.21
N MET A 75 15.33 -9.57 -11.22
CA MET A 75 16.42 -8.58 -11.28
C MET A 75 16.25 -7.53 -12.38
N ALA A 76 15.06 -7.42 -13.00
CA ALA A 76 14.76 -6.27 -13.84
C ALA A 76 14.76 -5.02 -12.95
N GLY A 77 15.67 -4.11 -13.27
CA GLY A 77 15.83 -2.85 -12.56
C GLY A 77 14.97 -1.75 -13.18
N GLU A 78 14.38 -0.91 -12.33
CA GLU A 78 13.70 0.31 -12.74
C GLU A 78 14.31 1.52 -12.02
N ALA A 79 14.79 2.50 -12.79
CA ALA A 79 15.31 3.74 -12.24
C ALA A 79 14.15 4.61 -11.70
N THR A 80 14.30 5.07 -10.46
CA THR A 80 13.36 5.98 -9.82
C THR A 80 13.52 7.40 -10.36
N LYS A 81 12.42 8.14 -10.53
CA LYS A 81 12.45 9.59 -10.75
C LYS A 81 12.82 10.38 -9.48
N GLY A 82 12.66 9.76 -8.31
CA GLY A 82 12.96 10.35 -7.02
C GLY A 82 12.17 9.70 -5.89
N GLU A 83 12.11 10.38 -4.75
CA GLU A 83 11.31 10.02 -3.58
C GLU A 83 10.28 11.10 -3.28
N ILE A 84 9.13 10.71 -2.73
CA ILE A 84 8.11 11.62 -2.23
C ILE A 84 7.49 11.06 -0.94
N THR A 85 7.22 11.92 0.03
CA THR A 85 6.49 11.53 1.25
C THR A 85 5.07 12.06 1.15
N LEU A 86 4.08 11.17 1.30
CA LEU A 86 2.67 11.49 1.16
C LEU A 86 1.87 11.01 2.39
N PRO A 87 0.88 11.79 2.86
CA PRO A 87 0.00 11.38 3.94
C PRO A 87 -1.04 10.38 3.41
N VAL A 88 -0.82 9.09 3.66
CA VAL A 88 -1.72 8.03 3.25
C VAL A 88 -2.82 7.87 4.29
N ASN A 89 -4.06 8.11 3.88
CA ASN A 89 -5.24 7.93 4.72
C ASN A 89 -5.99 6.66 4.31
N ILE A 90 -6.05 5.70 5.24
CA ILE A 90 -6.83 4.48 5.11
C ILE A 90 -7.88 4.45 6.22
N SER A 91 -9.15 4.58 5.82
CA SER A 91 -10.30 4.52 6.72
C SER A 91 -10.16 5.44 7.95
N GLY A 92 -9.66 6.66 7.73
CA GLY A 92 -9.49 7.68 8.78
C GLY A 92 -8.15 7.62 9.52
N SER A 93 -7.36 6.56 9.31
CA SER A 93 -6.00 6.47 9.87
C SER A 93 -5.00 7.04 8.87
N VAL A 94 -4.39 8.17 9.23
CA VAL A 94 -3.41 8.88 8.40
C VAL A 94 -2.00 8.54 8.85
N GLN A 95 -1.17 8.09 7.91
CA GLN A 95 0.24 7.80 8.15
C GLN A 95 1.08 8.29 6.98
N ASP A 96 2.14 9.03 7.28
CA ASP A 96 3.11 9.44 6.26
C ASP A 96 3.87 8.22 5.74
N ALA A 97 3.88 8.11 4.40
CA ALA A 97 4.55 7.04 3.68
C ALA A 97 5.53 7.65 2.69
N LYS A 98 6.80 7.23 2.77
CA LYS A 98 7.80 7.52 1.74
C LYS A 98 7.61 6.55 0.58
N PHE A 99 7.50 7.07 -0.63
CA PHE A 99 7.40 6.33 -1.87
C PHE A 99 8.60 6.61 -2.77
N HIS A 100 9.06 5.58 -3.48
CA HIS A 100 9.86 5.75 -4.68
C HIS A 100 8.93 6.02 -5.87
N VAL A 101 9.22 7.08 -6.62
CA VAL A 101 8.44 7.48 -7.79
C VAL A 101 9.03 6.81 -9.02
N ILE A 102 8.22 6.04 -9.75
CA ILE A 102 8.67 5.33 -10.96
C ILE A 102 7.98 5.82 -12.23
N GLY A 103 8.69 5.71 -13.36
CA GLY A 103 8.20 6.13 -14.68
C GLY A 103 7.50 5.03 -15.48
N GLY A 104 7.83 3.78 -15.20
CA GLY A 104 7.47 2.62 -15.99
C GLY A 104 6.04 2.14 -15.80
N GLU A 105 5.77 1.04 -16.49
CA GLU A 105 4.43 0.48 -16.59
C GLU A 105 4.17 -0.53 -15.46
N MET A 106 3.43 -0.07 -14.45
CA MET A 106 2.86 -0.89 -13.39
C MET A 106 1.33 -0.96 -13.54
N ARG A 107 0.74 -2.15 -13.34
CA ARG A 107 -0.73 -2.36 -13.41
C ARG A 107 -1.49 -1.67 -12.26
N TYR A 108 -0.78 -1.33 -11.20
CA TYR A 108 -1.25 -0.67 -9.98
C TYR A 108 -0.84 0.80 -9.99
N ASN A 109 -1.60 1.64 -9.28
CA ASN A 109 -1.25 3.06 -9.15
C ASN A 109 -0.16 3.28 -8.09
N ALA A 110 -0.16 2.44 -7.06
CA ALA A 110 0.85 2.40 -6.02
C ALA A 110 1.00 0.98 -5.48
N LEU A 111 2.09 0.77 -4.74
CA LEU A 111 2.40 -0.42 -3.97
C LEU A 111 2.79 0.04 -2.57
N LEU A 112 2.17 -0.55 -1.55
CA LEU A 112 2.57 -0.42 -0.16
C LEU A 112 3.34 -1.67 0.24
N GLY A 113 4.64 -1.47 0.49
CA GLY A 113 5.56 -2.52 0.89
C GLY A 113 5.75 -2.57 2.39
N ARG A 114 6.74 -3.34 2.83
CA ARG A 114 7.09 -3.48 4.25
C ARG A 114 7.25 -2.17 5.02
N PRO A 115 7.84 -1.08 4.48
CA PRO A 115 7.98 0.15 5.24
C PRO A 115 6.64 0.71 5.74
N TRP A 116 5.61 0.71 4.89
CA TRP A 116 4.29 1.17 5.33
C TRP A 116 3.57 0.12 6.18
N ILE A 117 3.61 -1.16 5.77
CA ILE A 117 2.98 -2.29 6.49
C ILE A 117 3.46 -2.34 7.94
N HIS A 118 4.78 -2.28 8.17
CA HIS A 118 5.37 -2.35 9.49
C HIS A 118 5.04 -1.11 10.34
N ASN A 119 5.06 0.08 9.74
CA ASN A 119 4.71 1.32 10.44
C ASN A 119 3.26 1.31 10.93
N MET A 120 2.35 0.75 10.13
CA MET A 120 0.95 0.58 10.51
C MET A 120 0.69 -0.61 11.43
N ARG A 121 1.71 -1.46 11.69
CA ARG A 121 1.55 -2.76 12.37
C ARG A 121 0.44 -3.59 11.71
N GLU A 122 0.39 -3.51 10.39
CA GLU A 122 -0.66 -4.08 9.58
C GLU A 122 -0.38 -5.54 9.26
N VAL A 123 -1.45 -6.33 9.19
CA VAL A 123 -1.41 -7.75 8.84
C VAL A 123 -2.31 -7.96 7.61
N PRO A 124 -1.71 -8.22 6.44
CA PRO A 124 -2.47 -8.46 5.23
C PRO A 124 -2.81 -9.94 5.11
N SER A 125 -4.00 -10.23 4.60
CA SER A 125 -4.41 -11.59 4.24
C SER A 125 -4.99 -11.63 2.83
N THR A 126 -4.18 -12.12 1.89
CA THR A 126 -4.64 -12.41 0.52
C THR A 126 -5.67 -13.53 0.51
N LEU A 127 -5.62 -14.48 1.45
CA LEU A 127 -6.64 -15.52 1.58
C LEU A 127 -8.01 -14.92 1.91
N HIS A 128 -8.07 -13.97 2.85
CA HIS A 128 -9.34 -13.35 3.29
C HIS A 128 -9.69 -12.08 2.50
N GLN A 129 -8.85 -11.67 1.53
CA GLN A 129 -8.97 -10.42 0.77
C GLN A 129 -9.23 -9.21 1.68
N MET A 130 -8.41 -9.08 2.74
CA MET A 130 -8.49 -7.97 3.67
C MET A 130 -7.18 -7.75 4.41
N MET A 131 -7.07 -6.59 5.04
CA MET A 131 -6.00 -6.22 5.95
C MET A 131 -6.58 -5.78 7.28
N LYS A 132 -5.82 -5.97 8.35
CA LYS A 132 -6.16 -5.51 9.69
C LYS A 132 -4.99 -4.77 10.32
N PHE A 133 -5.28 -3.72 11.08
CA PHE A 133 -4.27 -2.96 11.80
C PHE A 133 -4.85 -2.33 13.08
N PRO A 134 -4.02 -2.13 14.12
CA PRO A 134 -4.47 -1.51 15.36
C PRO A 134 -4.82 -0.04 15.16
N ILE A 135 -5.87 0.41 15.85
CA ILE A 135 -6.25 1.80 16.05
C ILE A 135 -6.41 2.06 17.55
N LYS A 136 -6.58 3.33 17.96
CA LYS A 136 -6.60 3.73 19.38
C LYS A 136 -7.52 2.85 20.26
N ASP A 137 -8.69 2.50 19.74
CA ASP A 137 -9.75 1.82 20.48
C ASP A 137 -10.17 0.48 19.83
N GLY A 138 -9.23 -0.21 19.16
CA GLY A 138 -9.47 -1.56 18.63
C GLY A 138 -8.69 -1.89 17.36
N ILE A 139 -9.30 -2.70 16.49
CA ILE A 139 -8.71 -3.14 15.23
C ILE A 139 -9.58 -2.66 14.07
N ASN A 140 -8.95 -2.00 13.10
CA ASN A 140 -9.60 -1.65 11.86
C ASN A 140 -9.46 -2.80 10.85
N THR A 141 -10.47 -2.98 10.00
CA THR A 141 -10.46 -3.96 8.89
C THR A 141 -10.75 -3.23 7.59
N VAL A 142 -9.93 -3.48 6.57
CA VAL A 142 -10.09 -2.91 5.22
C VAL A 142 -10.12 -4.04 4.21
N HIS A 143 -11.06 -3.95 3.28
CA HIS A 143 -11.29 -4.90 2.19
C HIS A 143 -10.84 -4.29 0.86
#